data_AF-A0A2C6CKR2-F1
#
_entry.id   AF-A0A2C6CKR2-F1
#
_cell.length_a   1.000
_cell.length_b   1.000
_cell.length_c   1.000
_cell.angle_alpha   90.00
_cell.angle_beta   90.00
_cell.angle_gamma   90.00
#
_symmetry.space_group_name_H-M   'P 1'
#
loop_
_entity.id
_entity.type
_entity.pdbx_description
1 polymer ?
#
loop_
_entity_poly.entity_id
_entity_poly.type
_entity_poly.pdbx_seq_one_letter_code
_entity_poly.pdbx_strand_id
1 'polypeptide(L)'
;MKDMYIKIKKLADKYRSNLKNKLKNRIEEMDNDDNSHYLIYKVLGIPEKEGKLIDIYQNKGRFLYKYAGSFLEEAAFLCFKYKFPSAKKEKIENTISIRPKTFEIDCLVEKKAYEIKWKDATTDGDHITKEHTRVKAISVKGYKPIRIMFYYPNREQAKKVQETLETIYKGTNGEYYHSDNAWNYIKKETGIDLLNILEKIAKEREENEYK
;
A
#
# COMPACT_ATOMS: atom_id res chain seq x y z
N MET A 1 17.61 -7.32 -15.66
CA MET A 1 17.49 -5.90 -15.23
C MET A 1 16.73 -5.03 -16.24
N LYS A 2 17.17 -4.91 -17.52
CA LYS A 2 16.50 -4.03 -18.51
C LYS A 2 15.02 -4.36 -18.77
N ASP A 3 14.64 -5.63 -18.82
CA ASP A 3 13.24 -6.07 -18.97
C ASP A 3 12.36 -5.63 -17.79
N MET A 4 12.83 -5.85 -16.55
CA MET A 4 12.09 -5.47 -15.36
C MET A 4 11.90 -3.95 -15.25
N TYR A 5 12.95 -3.18 -15.57
CA TYR A 5 12.84 -1.72 -15.65
C TYR A 5 11.70 -1.27 -16.57
N ILE A 6 11.61 -1.84 -17.79
CA ILE A 6 10.55 -1.51 -18.75
C ILE A 6 9.17 -1.88 -18.21
N LYS A 7 9.03 -3.04 -17.57
CA LYS A 7 7.76 -3.50 -16.97
C LYS A 7 7.28 -2.57 -15.86
N ILE A 8 8.17 -2.21 -14.92
CA ILE A 8 7.83 -1.30 -13.81
C ILE A 8 7.56 0.11 -14.33
N LYS A 9 8.30 0.59 -15.34
CA LYS A 9 8.02 1.89 -15.97
C LYS A 9 6.63 1.92 -16.61
N LYS A 10 6.27 0.92 -17.42
CA LYS A 10 4.93 0.78 -18.01
C LYS A 10 3.84 0.73 -16.94
N LEU A 11 4.09 0.01 -15.84
CA LEU A 11 3.18 -0.03 -14.70
C LEU A 11 3.00 1.37 -14.09
N ALA A 12 4.10 2.09 -13.84
CA ALA A 12 4.07 3.43 -13.27
C ALA A 12 3.33 4.42 -14.18
N ASP A 13 3.43 4.28 -15.51
CA ASP A 13 2.73 5.12 -16.48
C ASP A 13 1.23 4.85 -16.48
N LYS A 14 0.83 3.57 -16.40
CA LYS A 14 -0.56 3.16 -16.24
C LYS A 14 -1.18 3.75 -14.96
N TYR A 15 -0.52 3.59 -13.81
CA TYR A 15 -1.01 4.14 -12.54
C TYR A 15 -1.09 5.67 -12.56
N ARG A 16 -0.10 6.34 -13.16
CA ARG A 16 -0.11 7.81 -13.34
C ARG A 16 -1.32 8.28 -14.16
N SER A 17 -1.56 7.64 -15.31
CA SER A 17 -2.70 7.98 -16.18
C SER A 17 -4.03 7.75 -15.47
N ASN A 18 -4.18 6.59 -14.82
CA ASN A 18 -5.39 6.25 -14.08
C ASN A 18 -5.64 7.21 -12.89
N LEU A 19 -4.60 7.61 -12.17
CA LEU A 19 -4.71 8.58 -11.07
C LEU A 19 -5.16 9.94 -11.62
N LYS A 20 -4.54 10.42 -12.71
CA LYS A 20 -4.92 11.69 -13.35
C LYS A 20 -6.39 11.70 -13.76
N ASN A 21 -6.86 10.63 -14.40
CA ASN A 21 -8.26 10.51 -14.82
C ASN A 21 -9.19 10.44 -13.61
N LYS A 22 -8.85 9.67 -12.58
CA LYS A 22 -9.72 9.56 -11.38
C LYS A 22 -9.84 10.88 -10.63
N LEU A 23 -8.75 11.66 -10.56
CA LEU A 23 -8.73 12.99 -9.97
C LEU A 23 -9.59 13.97 -10.76
N LYS A 24 -9.43 14.00 -12.08
CA LYS A 24 -10.22 14.86 -12.97
C LYS A 24 -11.71 14.60 -12.79
N ASN A 25 -12.13 13.33 -12.91
CA ASN A 25 -13.54 12.96 -12.79
C ASN A 25 -14.11 13.31 -11.41
N ARG A 26 -13.36 13.08 -10.31
CA ARG A 26 -13.89 13.42 -8.98
C ARG A 26 -14.05 14.93 -8.81
N ILE A 27 -13.15 15.74 -9.34
CA ILE A 27 -13.27 17.20 -9.26
C ILE A 27 -14.52 17.67 -10.03
N GLU A 28 -14.80 17.10 -11.21
CA GLU A 28 -16.01 17.39 -12.00
C GLU A 28 -17.29 16.92 -11.28
N GLU A 29 -17.27 15.75 -10.65
CA GLU A 29 -18.38 15.26 -9.82
C GLU A 29 -18.68 16.23 -8.65
N MET A 30 -17.63 16.75 -7.99
CA MET A 30 -17.77 17.66 -6.84
C MET A 30 -18.46 18.98 -7.17
N ASP A 31 -18.45 19.43 -8.41
CA ASP A 31 -19.19 20.64 -8.81
C ASP A 31 -20.71 20.42 -8.82
N ASN A 32 -21.17 19.16 -8.79
CA ASN A 32 -22.58 18.78 -8.71
C ASN A 32 -22.98 18.14 -7.38
N ASP A 33 -22.04 18.03 -6.43
CA ASP A 33 -22.32 17.48 -5.09
C ASP A 33 -23.18 18.47 -4.28
N ASP A 34 -24.03 17.95 -3.39
CA ASP A 34 -24.68 18.79 -2.36
C ASP A 34 -23.62 19.28 -1.36
N ASN A 35 -23.57 20.60 -1.18
CA ASN A 35 -22.61 21.28 -0.30
C ASN A 35 -23.27 21.85 0.96
N SER A 36 -24.48 21.40 1.30
CA SER A 36 -25.22 21.82 2.50
C SER A 36 -24.42 21.67 3.81
N HIS A 37 -23.51 20.70 3.87
CA HIS A 37 -22.60 20.49 5.01
C HIS A 37 -21.62 21.65 5.26
N TYR A 38 -21.42 22.56 4.30
CA TYR A 38 -20.59 23.76 4.49
C TYR A 38 -21.15 24.72 5.53
N LEU A 39 -22.42 24.57 5.92
CA LEU A 39 -22.93 25.22 7.13
C LEU A 39 -22.10 24.85 8.36
N ILE A 40 -21.75 23.57 8.52
CA ILE A 40 -20.96 23.10 9.67
C ILE A 40 -19.55 23.67 9.61
N TYR A 41 -18.95 23.76 8.42
CA TYR A 41 -17.63 24.38 8.25
C TYR A 41 -17.66 25.84 8.72
N LYS A 42 -18.69 26.59 8.33
CA LYS A 42 -18.90 27.98 8.76
C LYS A 42 -19.11 28.11 10.27
N VAL A 43 -19.89 27.20 10.88
CA VAL A 43 -20.05 27.15 12.35
C VAL A 43 -18.70 26.96 13.05
N LEU A 44 -17.79 26.20 12.45
CA LEU A 44 -16.42 26.00 12.94
C LEU A 44 -15.45 27.14 12.55
N GLY A 45 -15.94 28.22 11.93
CA GLY A 45 -15.14 29.39 11.55
C GLY A 45 -14.41 29.24 10.22
N ILE A 46 -14.70 28.22 9.42
CA ILE A 46 -14.07 27.99 8.11
C ILE A 46 -14.94 28.58 6.99
N PRO A 47 -14.41 29.54 6.21
CA PRO A 47 -15.13 30.10 5.07
C PRO A 47 -15.40 29.04 4.00
N GLU A 48 -16.49 29.22 3.24
CA GLU A 48 -16.93 28.28 2.20
C GLU A 48 -15.85 27.97 1.15
N LYS A 49 -15.12 29.01 0.72
CA LYS A 49 -14.01 28.86 -0.23
C LYS A 49 -12.89 27.96 0.32
N GLU A 50 -12.56 28.11 1.61
CA GLU A 50 -11.55 27.29 2.26
C GLU A 50 -12.06 25.84 2.44
N GLY A 51 -13.32 25.68 2.84
CA GLY A 51 -14.01 24.39 2.91
C GLY A 51 -13.95 23.61 1.59
N LYS A 52 -14.26 24.25 0.46
CA LYS A 52 -14.16 23.62 -0.88
C LYS A 52 -12.74 23.18 -1.20
N LEU A 53 -11.74 23.99 -0.86
CA LEU A 53 -10.33 23.61 -1.07
C LEU A 53 -9.93 22.41 -0.21
N ILE A 54 -10.33 22.38 1.06
CA ILE A 54 -10.08 21.26 1.98
C ILE A 54 -10.63 19.96 1.40
N ASP A 55 -11.89 19.95 0.95
CA ASP A 55 -12.51 18.77 0.36
C ASP A 55 -11.77 18.30 -0.91
N ILE A 56 -11.35 19.25 -1.77
CA ILE A 56 -10.56 18.94 -2.98
C ILE A 56 -9.24 18.27 -2.59
N TYR A 57 -8.49 18.84 -1.64
CA TYR A 57 -7.19 18.29 -1.22
C TYR A 57 -7.34 16.97 -0.47
N GLN A 58 -8.42 16.78 0.30
CA GLN A 58 -8.74 15.51 0.94
C GLN A 58 -8.96 14.41 -0.11
N ASN A 59 -9.74 14.68 -1.16
CA ASN A 59 -9.96 13.75 -2.27
C ASN A 59 -8.65 13.45 -3.01
N LYS A 60 -7.85 14.50 -3.31
CA LYS A 60 -6.52 14.34 -3.94
C LYS A 60 -5.61 13.44 -3.10
N GLY A 61 -5.50 13.72 -1.80
CA GLY A 61 -4.69 12.95 -0.87
C GLY A 61 -5.14 11.49 -0.77
N ARG A 62 -6.46 11.26 -0.64
CA ARG A 62 -7.04 9.90 -0.58
C ARG A 62 -6.70 9.08 -1.82
N PHE A 63 -6.87 9.64 -3.02
CA PHE A 63 -6.54 8.92 -4.25
C PHE A 63 -5.05 8.71 -4.41
N LEU A 64 -4.22 9.72 -4.11
CA LEU A 64 -2.78 9.57 -4.16
C LEU A 64 -2.29 8.42 -3.27
N TYR A 65 -2.74 8.37 -2.01
CA TYR A 65 -2.37 7.31 -1.07
C TYR A 65 -2.83 5.93 -1.53
N LYS A 66 -4.06 5.83 -2.05
CA LYS A 66 -4.58 4.57 -2.61
C LYS A 66 -3.73 4.09 -3.79
N TYR A 67 -3.45 4.97 -4.75
CA TYR A 67 -2.73 4.61 -5.97
C TYR A 67 -1.25 4.32 -5.69
N ALA A 68 -0.62 5.06 -4.78
CA ALA A 68 0.75 4.76 -4.33
C ALA A 68 0.84 3.37 -3.70
N GLY A 69 -0.13 3.01 -2.84
CA GLY A 69 -0.21 1.69 -2.24
C GLY A 69 -0.37 0.56 -3.26
N SER A 70 -1.39 0.66 -4.11
CA SER A 70 -1.65 -0.37 -5.13
C SER A 70 -0.51 -0.48 -6.14
N PHE A 71 0.09 0.63 -6.56
CA PHE A 71 1.25 0.62 -7.45
C PHE A 71 2.42 -0.14 -6.85
N LEU A 72 2.79 0.17 -5.60
CA LEU A 72 3.98 -0.43 -4.99
C LEU A 72 3.76 -1.90 -4.63
N GLU A 73 2.54 -2.28 -4.24
CA GLU A 73 2.14 -3.69 -4.08
C GLU A 73 2.30 -4.46 -5.41
N GLU A 74 1.75 -3.94 -6.50
CA GLU A 74 1.84 -4.59 -7.82
C GLU A 74 3.27 -4.62 -8.36
N ALA A 75 4.06 -3.56 -8.13
CA ALA A 75 5.47 -3.52 -8.50
C ALA A 75 6.31 -4.57 -7.76
N ALA A 76 6.11 -4.72 -6.44
CA ALA A 76 6.76 -5.75 -5.66
C ALA A 76 6.29 -7.16 -6.07
N PHE A 77 4.99 -7.35 -6.31
CA PHE A 77 4.46 -8.60 -6.86
C PHE A 77 5.10 -8.97 -8.19
N LEU A 78 5.31 -8.02 -9.11
CA LEU A 78 6.00 -8.27 -10.38
C LEU A 78 7.45 -8.72 -10.17
N CYS A 79 8.15 -8.21 -9.15
CA CYS A 79 9.49 -8.67 -8.80
C CYS A 79 9.47 -10.16 -8.37
N PHE A 80 8.55 -10.52 -7.49
CA PHE A 80 8.35 -11.93 -7.10
C PHE A 80 7.97 -12.80 -8.28
N LYS A 81 7.01 -12.38 -9.11
CA LYS A 81 6.53 -13.14 -10.27
C LYS A 81 7.62 -13.40 -11.30
N TYR A 82 8.55 -12.46 -11.45
CA TYR A 82 9.69 -12.61 -12.35
C TYR A 82 10.69 -13.66 -11.87
N LYS A 83 11.00 -13.67 -10.57
CA LYS A 83 11.91 -14.67 -9.98
C LYS A 83 11.24 -16.03 -9.81
N PHE A 84 9.98 -16.03 -9.39
CA PHE A 84 9.17 -17.18 -9.05
C PHE A 84 7.91 -17.17 -9.93
N PRO A 85 7.91 -17.87 -11.08
CA PRO A 85 6.75 -17.92 -11.98
C PRO A 85 5.47 -18.45 -11.31
N SER A 86 5.58 -19.22 -10.22
CA SER A 86 4.48 -19.71 -9.40
C SER A 86 3.85 -18.66 -8.48
N ALA A 87 4.50 -17.49 -8.28
CA ALA A 87 3.99 -16.43 -7.42
C ALA A 87 2.57 -16.03 -7.84
N LYS A 88 1.66 -15.94 -6.88
CA LYS A 88 0.25 -15.64 -7.14
C LYS A 88 -0.39 -14.88 -5.99
N LYS A 89 -1.44 -14.13 -6.29
CA LYS A 89 -2.39 -13.69 -5.27
C LYS A 89 -3.23 -14.88 -4.84
N GLU A 90 -3.51 -15.01 -3.55
CA GLU A 90 -4.34 -16.10 -3.03
C GLU A 90 -5.32 -15.57 -2.00
N LYS A 91 -6.54 -16.14 -1.99
CA LYS A 91 -7.49 -15.93 -0.90
C LYS A 91 -7.54 -17.17 -0.03
N ILE A 92 -7.50 -16.97 1.27
CA ILE A 92 -7.60 -18.05 2.26
C ILE A 92 -8.86 -17.87 3.08
N GLU A 93 -9.45 -18.97 3.53
CA GLU A 93 -10.57 -18.91 4.46
C GLU A 93 -10.10 -18.40 5.83
N ASN A 94 -10.93 -17.57 6.45
CA ASN A 94 -10.71 -17.17 7.82
C ASN A 94 -11.27 -18.25 8.75
N THR A 95 -10.37 -19.07 9.29
CA THR A 95 -10.70 -20.14 10.25
C THR A 95 -10.67 -19.66 11.71
N ILE A 96 -10.35 -18.37 11.95
CA ILE A 96 -10.10 -17.82 13.29
C ILE A 96 -11.28 -16.98 13.78
N SER A 97 -11.99 -16.28 12.90
CA SER A 97 -13.14 -15.44 13.28
C SER A 97 -14.25 -15.47 12.23
N ILE A 98 -15.44 -14.97 12.59
CA ILE A 98 -16.64 -14.97 11.73
C ILE A 98 -16.49 -13.98 10.56
N ARG A 99 -15.79 -12.87 10.78
CA ARG A 99 -15.57 -11.82 9.77
C ARG A 99 -14.15 -11.27 9.82
N PRO A 100 -13.52 -10.98 8.66
CA PRO A 100 -14.01 -11.24 7.30
C PRO A 100 -14.05 -12.74 6.98
N LYS A 101 -14.81 -13.18 5.96
CA LYS A 101 -14.87 -14.62 5.59
C LYS A 101 -13.56 -15.15 5.02
N THR A 102 -12.79 -14.29 4.36
CA THR A 102 -11.53 -14.62 3.74
C THR A 102 -10.50 -13.53 3.97
N PHE A 103 -9.23 -13.91 3.90
CA PHE A 103 -8.11 -12.99 3.82
C PHE A 103 -7.43 -13.12 2.46
N GLU A 104 -7.03 -11.98 1.89
CA GLU A 104 -6.19 -11.95 0.69
C GLU A 104 -4.72 -11.97 1.11
N ILE A 105 -3.92 -12.71 0.35
CA ILE A 105 -2.45 -12.72 0.41
C ILE A 105 -1.96 -12.02 -0.86
N ASP A 106 -1.25 -10.91 -0.69
CA ASP A 106 -0.78 -10.06 -1.78
C ASP A 106 0.20 -10.80 -2.71
N CYS A 107 1.02 -11.68 -2.14
CA CYS A 107 1.86 -12.61 -2.91
C CYS A 107 2.12 -13.89 -2.12
N LEU A 108 1.79 -15.05 -2.69
CA LEU A 108 2.19 -16.36 -2.18
C LEU A 108 3.29 -16.93 -3.07
N VAL A 109 4.42 -17.27 -2.48
CA VAL A 109 5.51 -18.03 -3.11
C VAL A 109 5.77 -19.27 -2.27
N GLU A 110 5.43 -20.45 -2.80
CA GLU A 110 5.46 -21.71 -2.05
C GLU A 110 4.68 -21.60 -0.72
N LYS A 111 5.37 -21.64 0.43
CA LYS A 111 4.76 -21.46 1.76
C LYS A 111 4.93 -20.03 2.30
N LYS A 112 5.60 -19.12 1.60
CA LYS A 112 5.81 -17.73 2.06
C LYS A 112 4.63 -16.86 1.61
N ALA A 113 3.82 -16.42 2.56
CA ALA A 113 2.65 -15.57 2.34
C ALA A 113 2.99 -14.12 2.67
N TYR A 114 3.23 -13.32 1.64
CA TYR A 114 3.63 -11.93 1.75
C TYR A 114 2.42 -10.99 1.85
N GLU A 115 2.47 -10.12 2.84
CA GLU A 115 1.70 -8.89 2.93
C GLU A 115 2.61 -7.72 2.54
N ILE A 116 2.22 -6.95 1.53
CA ILE A 116 3.03 -5.86 0.99
C ILE A 116 2.36 -4.52 1.32
N LYS A 117 3.10 -3.65 2.02
CA LYS A 117 2.65 -2.32 2.40
C LYS A 117 3.62 -1.26 1.88
N TRP A 118 3.09 -0.28 1.17
CA TRP A 118 3.90 0.89 0.81
C TRP A 118 4.26 1.71 2.05
N LYS A 119 3.26 2.03 2.86
CA LYS A 119 3.33 2.75 4.13
C LYS A 119 2.13 2.31 4.93
N ASP A 120 2.28 2.03 6.22
CA ASP A 120 1.09 1.76 7.02
C ASP A 120 0.33 3.07 7.32
N ALA A 121 -0.99 3.01 7.18
CA ALA A 121 -1.84 4.06 7.69
C ALA A 121 -1.81 3.98 9.22
N THR A 122 -1.94 5.11 9.89
CA THR A 122 -2.07 5.09 11.34
C THR A 122 -3.37 4.38 11.68
N THR A 123 -3.27 3.19 12.24
CA THR A 123 -4.45 2.37 12.50
C THR A 123 -4.93 2.53 13.94
N ASP A 124 -6.24 2.48 14.10
CA ASP A 124 -6.89 2.24 15.39
C ASP A 124 -6.72 0.76 15.82
N GLY A 125 -7.21 0.42 17.02
CA GLY A 125 -7.06 -0.93 17.58
C GLY A 125 -7.78 -2.05 16.79
N ASP A 126 -8.78 -1.71 15.96
CA ASP A 126 -9.54 -2.70 15.18
C ASP A 126 -8.66 -3.34 14.10
N HIS A 127 -7.87 -2.52 13.41
CA HIS A 127 -6.94 -2.99 12.40
C HIS A 127 -5.86 -3.94 12.95
N ILE A 128 -5.34 -3.69 14.17
CA ILE A 128 -4.35 -4.59 14.81
C ILE A 128 -4.97 -5.96 15.06
N THR A 129 -6.20 -5.99 15.57
CA THR A 129 -6.94 -7.23 15.83
C THR A 129 -7.19 -8.01 14.55
N LYS A 130 -7.58 -7.31 13.47
CA LYS A 130 -7.75 -7.92 12.14
C LYS A 130 -6.44 -8.46 11.58
N GLU A 131 -5.33 -7.74 11.76
CA GLU A 131 -3.99 -8.19 11.35
C GLU A 131 -3.60 -9.47 12.07
N HIS A 132 -3.73 -9.48 13.40
CA HIS A 132 -3.44 -10.63 14.23
C HIS A 132 -4.25 -11.86 13.83
N THR A 133 -5.54 -11.67 13.54
CA THR A 133 -6.43 -12.74 13.04
C THR A 133 -5.95 -13.27 11.69
N ARG A 134 -5.56 -12.38 10.75
CA ARG A 134 -5.03 -12.76 9.43
C ARG A 134 -3.75 -13.59 9.55
N VAL A 135 -2.79 -13.11 10.35
CA VAL A 135 -1.49 -13.78 10.54
C VAL A 135 -1.69 -15.18 11.11
N LYS A 136 -2.60 -15.34 12.09
CA LYS A 136 -2.97 -16.65 12.62
C LYS A 136 -3.61 -17.56 11.58
N ALA A 137 -4.57 -17.06 10.79
CA ALA A 137 -5.21 -17.85 9.74
C ALA A 137 -4.20 -18.35 8.69
N ILE A 138 -3.25 -17.48 8.29
CA ILE A 138 -2.15 -17.83 7.38
C ILE A 138 -1.27 -18.94 7.99
N SER A 139 -0.87 -18.77 9.25
CA SER A 139 -0.04 -19.74 9.98
C SER A 139 -0.71 -21.10 10.12
N VAL A 140 -2.00 -21.14 10.48
CA VAL A 140 -2.81 -22.37 10.60
C VAL A 140 -2.93 -23.10 9.27
N LYS A 141 -3.01 -22.37 8.15
CA LYS A 141 -3.00 -22.96 6.80
C LYS A 141 -1.63 -23.57 6.42
N GLY A 142 -0.60 -23.40 7.26
CA GLY A 142 0.74 -23.93 7.04
C GLY A 142 1.64 -23.01 6.21
N TYR A 143 1.26 -21.74 6.07
CA TYR A 143 2.07 -20.72 5.42
C TYR A 143 2.85 -19.89 6.45
N LYS A 144 4.04 -19.43 6.06
CA LYS A 144 4.85 -18.46 6.81
C LYS A 144 4.37 -17.05 6.46
N PRO A 145 3.75 -16.31 7.40
CA PRO A 145 3.37 -14.93 7.17
C PRO A 145 4.62 -14.03 7.14
N ILE A 146 4.74 -13.21 6.10
CA ILE A 146 5.86 -12.28 5.93
C ILE A 146 5.31 -10.91 5.58
N ARG A 147 5.67 -9.88 6.35
CA ARG A 147 5.26 -8.50 6.08
C ARG A 147 6.42 -7.68 5.54
N ILE A 148 6.17 -6.97 4.45
CA ILE A 148 7.14 -6.07 3.81
C ILE A 148 6.53 -4.67 3.80
N MET A 149 7.09 -3.75 4.57
CA MET A 149 6.63 -2.37 4.68
C MET A 149 7.70 -1.37 4.23
N PHE A 150 7.55 -0.77 3.06
CA PHE A 150 8.60 0.04 2.45
C PHE A 150 8.92 1.35 3.18
N TYR A 151 7.91 2.03 3.71
CA TYR A 151 8.06 3.30 4.42
C TYR A 151 7.50 3.21 5.84
N TYR A 152 8.37 3.41 6.84
CA TYR A 152 7.99 3.40 8.26
C TYR A 152 7.25 4.69 8.65
N PRO A 153 6.27 4.63 9.57
CA PRO A 153 5.56 5.82 10.00
C PRO A 153 6.41 6.75 10.88
N ASN A 154 6.14 8.06 10.79
CA ASN A 154 6.83 9.07 11.59
C ASN A 154 6.19 9.32 12.96
N ARG A 155 4.87 9.17 13.09
CA ARG A 155 4.14 9.48 14.34
C ARG A 155 4.36 8.39 15.38
N GLU A 156 4.72 8.76 16.60
CA GLU A 156 5.01 7.83 17.71
C GLU A 156 3.91 6.79 17.93
N GLN A 157 2.63 7.20 17.93
CA GLN A 157 1.51 6.26 18.06
C GLN A 157 1.53 5.20 16.96
N ALA A 158 1.82 5.60 15.72
CA ALA A 158 1.87 4.67 14.60
C ALA A 158 3.10 3.75 14.67
N LYS A 159 4.23 4.23 15.19
CA LYS A 159 5.41 3.38 15.43
C LYS A 159 5.10 2.26 16.41
N LYS A 160 4.47 2.57 17.55
CA LYS A 160 4.03 1.59 18.56
C LYS A 160 3.11 0.51 17.97
N VAL A 161 2.22 0.91 17.07
CA VAL A 161 1.37 -0.04 16.32
C VAL A 161 2.25 -0.98 15.49
N GLN A 162 3.22 -0.46 14.73
CA GLN A 162 4.09 -1.31 13.90
C GLN A 162 4.97 -2.25 14.72
N GLU A 163 5.47 -1.81 15.87
CA GLU A 163 6.22 -2.65 16.84
C GLU A 163 5.33 -3.81 17.36
N THR A 164 4.06 -3.51 17.65
CA THR A 164 3.08 -4.52 18.05
C THR A 164 2.84 -5.53 16.92
N LEU A 165 2.67 -5.06 15.68
CA LEU A 165 2.51 -5.93 14.51
C LEU A 165 3.75 -6.79 14.28
N GLU A 166 4.95 -6.24 14.40
CA GLU A 166 6.20 -6.98 14.28
C GLU A 166 6.29 -8.11 15.30
N THR A 167 5.90 -7.84 16.55
CA THR A 167 5.82 -8.86 17.61
C THR A 167 4.83 -9.96 17.27
N ILE A 168 3.67 -9.61 16.71
CA ILE A 168 2.65 -10.58 16.25
C ILE A 168 3.22 -11.50 15.17
N TYR A 169 3.86 -10.94 14.14
CA TYR A 169 4.44 -11.74 13.05
C TYR A 169 5.50 -12.69 13.60
N LYS A 170 6.46 -12.20 14.40
CA LYS A 170 7.51 -13.01 15.02
C LYS A 170 6.93 -14.11 15.93
N GLY A 171 5.89 -13.80 16.70
CA GLY A 171 5.20 -14.76 17.59
C GLY A 171 4.53 -15.92 16.84
N THR A 172 4.22 -15.75 15.55
CA THR A 172 3.67 -16.81 14.68
C THR A 172 4.72 -17.50 13.80
N ASN A 173 6.00 -17.38 14.15
CA ASN A 173 7.14 -17.84 13.34
C ASN A 173 7.18 -17.20 11.94
N GLY A 174 6.63 -15.98 11.83
CA GLY A 174 6.64 -15.15 10.64
C GLY A 174 7.81 -14.17 10.61
N GLU A 175 7.85 -13.34 9.58
CA GLU A 175 8.88 -12.32 9.39
C GLU A 175 8.25 -10.93 9.19
N TYR A 176 8.99 -9.89 9.59
CA TYR A 176 8.57 -8.50 9.44
C TYR A 176 9.77 -7.67 8.98
N TYR A 177 9.65 -7.02 7.83
CA TYR A 177 10.67 -6.17 7.26
C TYR A 177 10.09 -4.79 7.01
N HIS A 178 10.84 -3.76 7.38
CA HIS A 178 10.46 -2.39 7.08
C HIS A 178 11.63 -1.52 6.63
N SER A 179 11.32 -0.37 6.03
CA SER A 179 12.34 0.60 5.57
C SER A 179 13.37 -0.07 4.66
N ASP A 180 14.67 0.23 4.83
CA ASP A 180 15.77 -0.37 4.08
C ASP A 180 15.77 -1.89 4.12
N ASN A 181 15.34 -2.52 5.23
CA ASN A 181 15.24 -3.98 5.31
C ASN A 181 14.17 -4.54 4.36
N ALA A 182 13.07 -3.82 4.13
CA ALA A 182 12.05 -4.22 3.16
C ALA A 182 12.59 -4.15 1.72
N TRP A 183 13.29 -3.06 1.36
CA TRP A 183 13.92 -2.92 0.04
C TRP A 183 15.00 -3.98 -0.19
N ASN A 184 15.88 -4.18 0.78
CA ASN A 184 16.93 -5.18 0.75
C ASN A 184 16.37 -6.60 0.66
N TYR A 185 15.25 -6.88 1.34
CA TYR A 185 14.59 -8.18 1.26
C TYR A 185 14.11 -8.48 -0.16
N ILE A 186 13.40 -7.54 -0.82
CA ILE A 186 12.98 -7.72 -2.22
C ILE A 186 14.18 -7.99 -3.12
N LYS A 187 15.25 -7.21 -2.97
CA LYS A 187 16.48 -7.38 -3.77
C LYS A 187 17.13 -8.74 -3.54
N LYS A 188 17.26 -9.17 -2.29
CA LYS A 188 17.84 -10.46 -1.93
C LYS A 188 17.00 -11.63 -2.45
N GLU A 189 15.69 -11.57 -2.25
CA GLU A 189 14.77 -12.68 -2.54
C GLU A 189 14.50 -12.81 -4.05
N THR A 190 14.43 -11.70 -4.78
CA THR A 190 14.06 -11.67 -6.21
C THR A 190 15.24 -11.43 -7.15
N GLY A 191 16.36 -10.91 -6.65
CA GLY A 191 17.47 -10.41 -7.47
C GLY A 191 17.21 -9.06 -8.15
N ILE A 192 16.11 -8.38 -7.81
CA ILE A 192 15.68 -7.12 -8.45
C ILE A 192 15.80 -5.97 -7.47
N ASP A 193 16.57 -4.96 -7.84
CA ASP A 193 16.66 -3.70 -7.11
C ASP A 193 15.48 -2.77 -7.46
N LEU A 194 14.35 -3.01 -6.79
CA LEU A 194 13.12 -2.24 -7.03
C LEU A 194 13.30 -0.75 -6.69
N LEU A 195 14.01 -0.43 -5.61
CA LEU A 195 14.25 0.96 -5.20
C LEU A 195 14.99 1.73 -6.29
N ASN A 196 16.10 1.18 -6.80
CA ASN A 196 16.87 1.81 -7.88
C ASN A 196 16.03 2.02 -9.15
N ILE A 197 15.18 1.04 -9.51
CA ILE A 197 14.27 1.17 -10.66
C ILE A 197 13.31 2.36 -10.45
N LEU A 198 12.74 2.50 -9.27
CA LEU A 198 11.81 3.59 -8.94
C LEU A 198 12.51 4.96 -8.95
N GLU A 199 13.69 5.07 -8.34
CA GLU A 199 14.51 6.29 -8.34
C GLU A 199 14.87 6.71 -9.77
N LYS A 200 15.23 5.76 -10.63
CA LYS A 200 15.52 6.04 -12.04
C LYS A 200 14.28 6.56 -12.78
N ILE A 201 13.11 5.96 -12.58
CA ILE A 201 11.86 6.43 -13.19
C ILE A 201 11.51 7.83 -12.68
N ALA A 202 11.71 8.11 -11.39
CA ALA A 202 11.45 9.42 -10.79
C ALA A 202 12.36 10.50 -11.43
N LYS A 203 13.67 10.25 -11.49
CA LYS A 203 14.65 11.15 -12.11
C LYS A 203 14.33 11.44 -13.58
N GLU A 204 14.00 10.40 -14.36
CA GLU A 204 13.59 10.59 -15.77
C GLU A 204 12.34 11.47 -15.91
N ARG A 205 11.45 11.50 -14.91
CA ARG A 205 10.24 12.33 -14.96
C ARG A 205 10.52 13.77 -14.58
N GLU A 206 11.34 14.00 -13.55
CA GLU A 206 11.79 15.34 -13.16
C GLU A 206 12.50 16.04 -14.32
N GLU A 207 13.44 15.35 -14.99
CA GLU A 207 14.15 15.89 -16.15
C GLU A 207 13.24 16.24 -17.34
N ASN A 208 12.08 15.62 -17.44
CA ASN A 208 11.09 15.89 -18.50
C ASN A 208 10.07 16.97 -18.12
N GLU A 209 9.91 17.31 -16.83
CA GLU A 209 9.06 18.43 -16.40
C GLU A 209 9.77 19.79 -16.57
N TYR A 210 11.11 19.79 -16.67
CA TYR A 210 11.93 20.98 -16.94
C TYR A 210 12.33 21.15 -18.42
N LYS A 211 11.71 20.40 -19.33
CA LYS A 211 11.85 20.55 -20.79
C LYS A 211 10.52 20.96 -21.41
#